data_AF-A0A1Q8XI10-F1
#
_entry.id   AF-A0A1Q8XI10-F1
#
_cell.length_a   1.000
_cell.length_b   1.000
_cell.length_c   1.000
_cell.angle_alpha   90.00
_cell.angle_beta   90.00
_cell.angle_gamma   90.00
#
_symmetry.space_group_name_H-M   'P 1'
#
loop_
_entity.id
_entity.type
_entity.pdbx_description
1 polymer ?
#
loop_
_entity_poly.entity_id
_entity_poly.type
_entity_poly.pdbx_seq_one_letter_code
_entity_poly.pdbx_strand_id
1 'polypeptide(L)' 'MSDEQTAIPEELSEALSENEAAGRIFGALPPSHRNEYMRWIGEAKRAETRRRRAAKAAEMMVDRHG' A
#
# COMPACT_ATOMS: atom_id res chain seq x y z
N MET A 1 0.91 -21.56 11.27
CA MET A 1 0.75 -20.10 11.10
C MET A 1 0.87 -19.86 9.61
N SER A 2 -0.24 -19.55 8.92
CA SER A 2 -0.18 -19.31 7.49
C SER A 2 0.46 -17.95 7.28
N ASP A 3 1.74 -17.95 6.88
CA ASP A 3 2.36 -16.80 6.23
C ASP A 3 1.66 -16.58 4.90
N GLU A 4 0.49 -15.92 4.96
CA GLU A 4 -0.12 -15.27 3.81
C GLU A 4 0.83 -14.12 3.44
N GLN A 5 1.91 -14.48 2.74
CA GLN A 5 2.77 -13.55 2.02
C GLN A 5 1.90 -12.88 0.96
N THR A 6 1.17 -11.85 1.40
CA THR A 6 0.47 -10.94 0.53
C THR A 6 1.57 -10.21 -0.22
N ALA A 7 1.88 -10.66 -1.43
CA ALA A 7 2.80 -9.95 -2.30
C ALA A 7 2.30 -8.51 -2.46
N ILE A 8 3.21 -7.54 -2.45
CA ILE A 8 2.87 -6.13 -2.64
C ILE A 8 2.13 -6.01 -3.98
N PRO A 9 0.88 -5.50 -4.01
CA PRO A 9 0.17 -5.27 -5.27
C PRO A 9 1.00 -4.36 -6.18
N GLU A 10 1.04 -4.66 -7.48
CA GLU A 10 1.78 -3.86 -8.47
C GLU A 10 1.38 -2.39 -8.39
N GLU A 11 0.08 -2.12 -8.21
CA GLU A 11 -0.47 -0.77 -8.13
C GLU A 11 0.03 -0.01 -6.90
N LEU A 12 0.27 -0.73 -5.78
CA LEU A 12 0.86 -0.14 -4.58
C LEU A 12 2.34 0.16 -4.80
N SER A 13 3.08 -0.75 -5.44
CA SER A 13 4.48 -0.52 -5.75
C SER A 13 4.68 0.67 -6.68
N GLU A 14 3.83 0.84 -7.69
CA GLU A 14 3.81 2.01 -8.58
C GLU A 14 3.56 3.30 -7.79
N ALA A 15 2.51 3.34 -6.97
CA ALA A 15 2.16 4.52 -6.17
C ALA A 15 3.26 4.93 -5.17
N LEU A 16 3.95 3.95 -4.56
CA LEU A 16 5.08 4.21 -3.66
C LEU A 16 6.33 4.68 -4.42
N SER A 17 6.50 4.27 -5.68
CA SER A 17 7.60 4.72 -6.54
C SER A 17 7.39 6.16 -7.03
N GLU A 18 6.13 6.55 -7.27
CA GLU A 18 5.76 7.94 -7.60
C GLU A 18 5.87 8.88 -6.39
N ASN A 19 5.76 8.36 -5.17
CA ASN A 19 5.87 9.14 -3.93
C ASN A 19 6.89 8.53 -2.97
N GLU A 20 8.15 8.97 -3.10
CA GLU A 20 9.27 8.48 -2.27
C GLU A 20 9.05 8.69 -0.77
N ALA A 21 8.30 9.73 -0.35
CA ALA A 21 7.97 9.93 1.05
C ALA A 21 7.04 8.83 1.57
N ALA A 22 5.99 8.50 0.81
CA ALA A 22 5.11 7.38 1.09
C ALA A 22 5.88 6.05 1.11
N GLY A 23 6.80 5.84 0.15
CA GLY A 23 7.67 4.67 0.10
C GLY A 23 8.51 4.48 1.37
N ARG A 24 9.13 5.56 1.88
CA ARG A 24 9.90 5.53 3.12
C ARG A 24 9.02 5.24 4.34
N ILE A 25 7.87 5.90 4.44
CA ILE A 25 6.90 5.67 5.54
C ILE A 25 6.42 4.23 5.51
N PHE A 26 6.02 3.72 4.34
CA PHE A 26 5.57 2.35 4.15
C PHE A 26 6.64 1.35 4.58
N GLY A 27 7.91 1.56 4.18
CA GLY A 27 9.03 0.72 4.59
C GLY A 27 9.25 0.71 6.12
N ALA A 28 9.00 1.83 6.79
CA ALA A 28 9.10 1.97 8.24
C ALA A 28 7.88 1.42 9.01
N LEU A 29 6.73 1.22 8.36
CA LEU A 29 5.53 0.70 9.00
C LEU A 29 5.70 -0.77 9.44
N PRO A 30 5.11 -1.15 10.59
CA PRO A 30 5.03 -2.55 11.00
C PRO A 30 4.37 -3.43 9.93
N PRO A 31 4.76 -4.73 9.84
CA PRO A 31 4.18 -5.66 8.87
C PRO A 31 2.64 -5.72 8.91
N SER A 32 2.01 -5.58 10.09
CA SER A 32 0.55 -5.57 10.25
C SER A 32 -0.11 -4.43 9.46
N HIS A 33 0.39 -3.20 9.59
CA HIS A 33 -0.14 -2.04 8.86
C HIS A 33 0.10 -2.17 7.36
N ARG A 34 1.30 -2.64 6.96
CA ARG A 34 1.58 -2.88 5.53
C ARG A 34 0.61 -3.89 4.94
N ASN A 35 0.38 -5.01 5.64
CA ASN A 35 -0.54 -6.05 5.19
C ASN A 35 -2.00 -5.55 5.13
N GLU A 36 -2.41 -4.67 6.04
CA GLU A 36 -3.74 -4.04 6.00
C GLU A 36 -3.93 -3.22 4.72
N TYR A 37 -2.97 -2.38 4.34
CA TYR A 37 -3.01 -1.62 3.09
C TYR A 37 -2.99 -2.54 1.86
N MET A 38 -2.08 -3.53 1.83
CA MET A 38 -1.99 -4.48 0.73
C MET A 38 -3.29 -5.27 0.54
N ARG A 39 -3.90 -5.72 1.64
CA ARG A 39 -5.18 -6.42 1.63
C ARG A 39 -6.30 -5.52 1.15
N TRP A 40 -6.42 -4.30 1.70
CA TRP A 40 -7.47 -3.36 1.27
C TRP A 40 -7.37 -3.01 -0.22
N ILE A 41 -6.16 -2.87 -0.76
CA ILE A 41 -5.94 -2.67 -2.18
C ILE A 41 -6.31 -3.94 -2.95
N GLY A 42 -5.78 -5.10 -2.55
CA GLY A 42 -6.02 -6.40 -3.21
C GLY A 42 -7.49 -6.85 -3.22
N GLU A 43 -8.30 -6.44 -2.24
CA GLU A 43 -9.74 -6.74 -2.18
C GLU A 43 -10.54 -6.08 -3.33
N ALA A 44 -9.98 -5.06 -4.00
CA ALA A 44 -10.64 -4.47 -5.16
C ALA A 44 -10.52 -5.35 -6.41
N LYS A 45 -11.68 -5.74 -6.96
CA LYS A 45 -11.79 -6.61 -8.15
C LYS A 45 -11.30 -5.95 -9.44
N ARG A 46 -11.39 -4.62 -9.55
CA ARG A 46 -10.99 -3.86 -10.75
C ARG A 46 -9.62 -3.23 -10.54
N ALA A 47 -8.74 -3.39 -11.52
CA ALA A 47 -7.39 -2.80 -11.51
C ALA A 47 -7.42 -1.26 -11.32
N GLU A 48 -8.34 -0.57 -11.99
CA GLU A 48 -8.53 0.88 -11.81
C GLU A 48 -8.86 1.26 -10.35
N THR A 49 -9.66 0.44 -9.67
CA THR A 49 -9.97 0.65 -8.25
C THR A 49 -8.77 0.35 -7.36
N ARG A 50 -7.96 -0.66 -7.69
CA ARG A 50 -6.69 -0.94 -6.98
C ARG A 50 -5.73 0.24 -7.09
N ARG A 51 -5.55 0.79 -8.29
CA ARG A 51 -4.74 2.00 -8.53
C ARG A 51 -5.23 3.19 -7.70
N ARG A 52 -6.54 3.46 -7.70
CA ARG A 52 -7.11 4.54 -6.87
C ARG A 52 -6.87 4.31 -5.38
N ARG A 53 -7.04 3.08 -4.88
CA ARG A 53 -6.78 2.75 -3.47
C ARG A 53 -5.28 2.84 -3.14
N ALA A 54 -4.40 2.42 -4.04
CA ALA A 54 -2.96 2.51 -3.87
C ALA A 54 -2.48 3.96 -3.77
N ALA A 55 -2.90 4.82 -4.70
CA ALA A 55 -2.63 6.26 -4.63
C ALA A 55 -3.18 6.85 -3.33
N LYS A 56 -4.41 6.48 -2.94
CA LYS A 56 -5.00 6.94 -1.69
C LYS A 56 -4.23 6.48 -0.45
N ALA A 57 -3.74 5.25 -0.45
CA ALA A 57 -2.93 4.70 0.63
C ALA A 57 -1.62 5.49 0.77
N ALA A 58 -0.95 5.79 -0.34
CA ALA A 58 0.27 6.59 -0.34
C ALA A 58 0.03 8.00 0.21
N GLU A 59 -1.06 8.66 -0.17
CA GLU A 59 -1.47 9.95 0.42
C GLU A 59 -1.70 9.85 1.93
N MET A 60 -2.46 8.84 2.38
CA MET A 60 -2.77 8.65 3.81
C MET A 60 -1.53 8.37 4.65
N MET A 61 -0.54 7.65 4.10
CA MET A 61 0.74 7.42 4.77
C MET A 61 1.47 8.74 5.01
N VAL A 62 1.55 9.60 3.99
CA VAL A 62 2.21 10.90 4.08
C VAL A 62 1.43 11.86 4.99
N ASP A 63 0.10 11.91 4.90
CA ASP A 63 -0.72 12.79 5.73
C ASP A 63 -0.66 12.43 7.23
N ARG A 64 -0.57 11.13 7.55
CA ARG A 64 -0.57 10.65 8.94
C ARG A 64 0.81 10.59 9.58
N HIS A 65 1.87 10.53 8.79
CA HIS A 65 3.25 10.31 9.27
C HIS A 65 4.31 11.26 8.68
N GLY A 66 3.90 12.24 7.87
CA GLY A 66 4.75 13.29 7.30
C GLY A 66 4.84 14.54 8.15
#